data_AF-A0A661YD06-F1
#
_entry.id   AF-A0A661YD06-F1
#
_cell.length_a   1.000
_cell.length_b   1.000
_cell.length_c   1.000
_cell.angle_alpha   90.00
_cell.angle_beta   90.00
_cell.angle_gamma   90.00
#
_symmetry.space_group_name_H-M   'P 1'
#
loop_
_entity.id
_entity.type
_entity.pdbx_description
1 polymer ?
#
loop_
_entity_poly.entity_id
_entity_poly.type
_entity_poly.pdbx_seq_one_letter_code
_entity_poly.pdbx_strand_id
1 'polypeptide(L)'
;AGNDEIQIYPNPTHASLQLNFPNDHSYTKLSVMDQMGRTVLEQAVSPNSKSLELNNLDKLPKGIYMINVTGNNDSHTQKIVIN
;
A
#
# COMPACT_ATOMS: atom_id res chain seq x y z
N ALA A 1 -9.61 -22.34 0.50
CA ALA A 1 -8.58 -21.42 1.04
C ALA A 1 -9.04 -20.03 0.70
N GLY A 2 -9.50 -19.25 1.69
CA GLY A 2 -9.88 -17.85 1.47
C GLY A 2 -8.60 -17.02 1.36
N ASN A 3 -8.54 -16.08 0.43
CA ASN A 3 -7.35 -15.27 0.20
C ASN A 3 -7.23 -14.21 1.32
N ASP A 4 -6.51 -14.52 2.39
CA ASP A 4 -6.16 -13.59 3.50
C ASP A 4 -4.98 -12.66 3.13
N GLU A 5 -4.89 -12.25 1.87
CA GLU A 5 -3.82 -11.39 1.37
C GLU A 5 -4.31 -9.98 1.13
N ILE A 6 -3.43 -8.99 1.32
CA ILE A 6 -3.72 -7.59 0.97
C ILE A 6 -3.98 -7.51 -0.53
N GLN A 7 -5.07 -6.83 -0.91
CA GLN A 7 -5.39 -6.58 -2.31
C GLN A 7 -5.18 -5.11 -2.65
N ILE A 8 -4.48 -4.84 -3.74
CA ILE A 8 -4.18 -3.48 -4.19
C ILE A 8 -4.65 -3.30 -5.63
N TYR A 9 -5.51 -2.32 -5.88
CA TYR A 9 -6.04 -2.04 -7.21
C TYR A 9 -6.43 -0.55 -7.37
N PRO A 10 -6.40 -0.01 -8.61
CA PRO A 10 -5.86 -0.64 -9.80
C PRO A 10 -4.32 -0.68 -9.75
N ASN A 11 -3.74 -1.66 -10.44
CA ASN A 11 -2.31 -1.71 -10.72
C ASN A 11 -2.13 -2.14 -12.19
N PRO A 12 -1.65 -1.27 -13.10
CA PRO A 12 -1.12 0.08 -12.85
C PRO A 12 -2.15 1.10 -12.34
N THR A 13 -1.67 2.16 -11.67
CA THR A 13 -2.47 3.30 -11.18
C THR A 13 -2.00 4.62 -11.79
N HIS A 14 -2.79 5.69 -11.65
CA HIS A 14 -2.42 7.05 -12.02
C HIS A 14 -2.50 8.01 -10.82
N ALA A 15 -3.70 8.33 -10.33
CA ALA A 15 -3.90 9.32 -9.26
C ALA A 15 -4.17 8.70 -7.87
N SER A 16 -4.86 7.56 -7.84
CA SER A 16 -5.21 6.89 -6.60
C SER A 16 -5.29 5.38 -6.76
N LEU A 17 -5.12 4.67 -5.65
CA LEU A 17 -5.36 3.25 -5.56
C LEU A 17 -6.03 2.91 -4.23
N GLN A 18 -6.70 1.77 -4.22
CA GLN A 18 -7.33 1.20 -3.05
C GLN A 18 -6.54 -0.01 -2.58
N LEU A 19 -6.34 -0.07 -1.26
CA LEU A 19 -5.88 -1.25 -0.56
C LEU A 19 -7.04 -1.84 0.23
N ASN A 20 -7.25 -3.14 0.12
CA ASN A 20 -8.13 -3.90 0.99
C ASN A 20 -7.28 -4.80 1.88
N PHE A 21 -7.55 -4.76 3.18
CA PHE A 21 -6.84 -5.56 4.16
C PHE A 21 -7.62 -6.84 4.47
N PRO A 22 -6.94 -7.92 4.87
CA PRO A 22 -7.60 -9.09 5.45
C PRO A 22 -8.33 -8.70 6.75
N ASN A 23 -9.31 -9.51 7.14
CA ASN A 23 -9.97 -9.33 8.42
C ASN A 23 -8.95 -9.50 9.57
N ASP A 24 -9.13 -8.74 10.65
CA ASP A 24 -8.30 -8.82 11.87
C ASP A 24 -6.79 -8.56 11.66
N HIS A 25 -6.42 -7.79 10.63
CA HIS A 25 -5.03 -7.38 10.42
C HIS A 25 -4.48 -6.53 11.59
N SER A 26 -3.17 -6.64 11.86
CA SER A 26 -2.46 -5.85 12.87
C SER A 26 -1.61 -4.71 12.31
N TYR A 27 -1.77 -4.38 11.03
CA TYR A 27 -1.06 -3.28 10.39
C TYR A 27 -1.35 -1.93 11.04
N THR A 28 -0.30 -1.13 11.22
CA THR A 28 -0.35 0.20 11.84
C THR A 28 0.20 1.29 10.93
N LYS A 29 0.96 0.91 9.90
CA LYS A 29 1.65 1.84 9.01
C LYS A 29 1.69 1.32 7.58
N LEU A 30 1.54 2.23 6.63
CA LEU A 30 1.78 2.03 5.22
C LEU A 30 2.85 3.03 4.77
N SER A 31 3.82 2.57 3.99
CA SER A 31 4.77 3.43 3.28
C SER A 31 4.82 3.08 1.80
N VAL A 32 5.04 4.10 0.97
CA VAL A 32 5.36 3.95 -0.46
C VAL A 32 6.83 4.28 -0.62
N MET A 33 7.58 3.36 -1.22
CA MET A 33 9.02 3.49 -1.46
C MET A 33 9.31 3.47 -2.96
N ASP A 34 10.25 4.32 -3.38
CA ASP A 34 10.76 4.28 -4.75
C ASP A 34 11.79 3.14 -4.97
N GLN A 35 12.25 2.99 -6.21
CA GLN A 35 13.25 1.99 -6.60
C GLN A 35 14.61 2.12 -5.89
N MET A 36 14.89 3.27 -5.27
CA MET A 36 16.11 3.51 -4.49
C MET A 36 15.90 3.21 -2.99
N GLY A 37 14.70 2.75 -2.60
CA GLY A 37 14.33 2.49 -1.21
C GLY A 37 13.97 3.73 -0.41
N ARG A 38 13.78 4.90 -1.06
CA ARG A 38 13.39 6.12 -0.37
C ARG A 38 11.88 6.12 -0.14
N THR A 39 11.46 6.35 1.10
CA THR A 39 10.03 6.55 1.43
C THR A 39 9.56 7.89 0.86
N VAL A 40 8.58 7.84 -0.03
CA VAL A 40 7.99 9.02 -0.70
C VAL A 40 6.62 9.39 -0.14
N LEU A 41 5.93 8.43 0.48
CA LEU A 41 4.65 8.64 1.16
C LEU A 41 4.59 7.73 2.39
N GLU A 42 3.99 8.24 3.46
CA GLU A 42 3.72 7.46 4.67
C GLU A 42 2.33 7.79 5.20
N GLN A 43 1.60 6.78 5.65
CA GLN A 43 0.27 6.92 6.21
C GLN A 43 0.05 5.94 7.36
N ALA A 44 -0.60 6.39 8.43
CA ALA A 44 -1.03 5.51 9.50
C ALA A 44 -2.20 4.64 9.02
N VAL A 45 -2.17 3.36 9.39
CA VAL A 45 -3.26 2.41 9.15
C VAL A 45 -3.99 2.21 10.47
N SER A 46 -5.31 2.40 10.46
CA SER A 46 -6.10 2.12 11.65
C SER A 46 -6.24 0.60 11.83
N PRO A 47 -6.01 0.07 13.05
CA PRO A 47 -6.30 -1.32 13.34
C PRO A 47 -7.76 -1.66 12.96
N ASN A 48 -7.97 -2.81 12.32
CA ASN A 48 -9.27 -3.28 11.83
C ASN A 48 -9.89 -2.48 10.66
N SER A 49 -9.14 -1.60 9.99
CA SER A 49 -9.63 -0.96 8.76
C SER A 49 -9.81 -1.99 7.66
N LYS A 50 -10.97 -2.03 6.99
CA LYS A 50 -11.16 -2.96 5.86
C LYS A 50 -10.45 -2.52 4.60
N SER A 51 -10.28 -1.21 4.43
CA SER A 51 -9.65 -0.64 3.26
C SER A 51 -9.03 0.72 3.56
N LEU A 52 -8.07 1.11 2.74
CA LEU A 52 -7.44 2.43 2.72
C LEU A 52 -7.31 2.91 1.28
N GLU A 53 -7.70 4.15 1.01
CA GLU A 53 -7.45 4.79 -0.27
C GLU A 53 -6.19 5.66 -0.18
N LEU A 54 -5.24 5.40 -1.09
CA LEU A 54 -4.08 6.24 -1.32
C LEU A 54 -4.35 7.17 -2.49
N ASN A 55 -4.24 8.47 -2.23
CA ASN A 55 -4.50 9.55 -3.19
C ASN A 55 -3.22 10.34 -3.49
N ASN A 56 -3.30 11.22 -4.49
CA ASN A 56 -2.21 12.11 -4.93
C ASN A 56 -0.97 11.37 -5.47
N LEU A 57 -1.14 10.15 -6.00
CA LEU A 57 -0.05 9.37 -6.60
C LEU A 57 0.41 9.97 -7.94
N ASP A 58 -0.43 10.77 -8.57
CA ASP A 58 -0.15 11.55 -9.79
C ASP A 58 0.95 12.61 -9.58
N LYS A 59 1.26 12.94 -8.32
CA LYS A 59 2.37 13.85 -7.96
C LYS A 59 3.73 13.14 -7.95
N LEU A 60 3.74 11.82 -7.99
CA LEU A 60 4.96 11.02 -8.05
C LEU A 60 5.35 10.79 -9.51
N PRO A 61 6.66 10.74 -9.82
CA PRO A 61 7.11 10.35 -11.15
C PRO A 61 6.55 8.98 -11.56
N LYS A 62 6.33 8.80 -12.87
CA LYS A 62 5.94 7.50 -13.42
C LYS A 62 7.04 6.49 -13.18
N GLY A 63 6.67 5.28 -12.78
CA GLY A 63 7.64 4.24 -12.49
C GLY A 63 7.14 3.14 -11.56
N ILE A 64 8.09 2.36 -11.07
CA ILE A 64 7.85 1.23 -10.17
C ILE A 64 8.04 1.70 -8.73
N TYR A 65 7.08 1.36 -7.89
CA TYR A 65 7.11 1.63 -6.45
C TYR A 65 6.79 0.38 -5.66
N MET A 66 7.23 0.36 -4.40
CA MET A 66 6.89 -0.68 -3.44
C MET A 66 5.98 -0.07 -2.38
N ILE A 67 4.78 -0.61 -2.23
CA ILE A 67 3.97 -0.36 -1.03
C ILE A 67 4.39 -1.36 0.02
N ASN A 68 4.79 -0.87 1.19
CA ASN A 68 5.06 -1.68 2.35
C ASN A 68 4.04 -1.37 3.44
N VAL A 69 3.36 -2.39 3.95
CA VAL A 69 2.43 -2.30 5.05
C VAL A 69 3.05 -3.05 6.23
N THR A 70 3.16 -2.40 7.37
CA THR A 70 3.83 -2.93 8.56
C THR A 70 2.92 -2.84 9.77
N GLY A 71 2.87 -3.93 10.54
CA GLY A 71 2.25 -4.03 11.85
C GLY A 71 3.27 -4.41 12.92
N ASN A 72 2.78 -4.80 14.10
CA ASN A 72 3.66 -5.16 15.22
C ASN A 72 4.41 -6.48 14.98
N ASN A 73 3.79 -7.44 14.30
CA ASN A 73 4.33 -8.80 14.14
C ASN A 73 4.51 -9.20 12.67
N ASP A 74 4.04 -8.37 11.73
CA ASP A 74 3.91 -8.72 10.33
C ASP A 74 4.21 -7.53 9.42
N SER A 75 4.69 -7.86 8.21
CA SER A 75 4.87 -6.89 7.14
C SER A 75 4.54 -7.52 5.80
N HIS A 76 4.04 -6.70 4.88
CA HIS A 76 3.69 -7.11 3.53
C HIS A 76 4.18 -6.06 2.55
N THR A 77 4.87 -6.49 1.50
CA THR A 77 5.37 -5.59 0.45
C THR A 77 4.78 -6.00 -0.89
N GLN A 78 4.21 -5.03 -1.60
CA GLN A 78 3.62 -5.22 -2.92
C GLN A 78 4.12 -4.18 -3.92
N LYS A 79 4.53 -4.66 -5.09
CA LYS A 79 4.99 -3.82 -6.20
C LYS A 79 3.80 -3.22 -6.94
N ILE A 80 3.85 -1.91 -7.19
CA ILE A 80 2.88 -1.19 -8.04
C ILE A 80 3.58 -0.45 -9.17
N VAL A 81 2.81 -0.12 -10.20
CA VAL A 81 3.24 0.72 -11.32
C VAL A 81 2.38 1.99 -11.33
N ILE A 82 3.03 3.15 -11.32
CA ILE A 82 2.40 4.46 -11.50
C ILE A 82 2.65 4.92 -12.94
N ASN A 83 1.58 5.23 -13.66
CA ASN A 83 1.55 5.58 -15.08
C ASN A 83 1.37 7.07 -15.38
#